data_AF-B7P0L2-F1
#
_entry.id   AF-B7P0L2-F1
#
_cell.length_a   1.000
_cell.length_b   1.000
_cell.length_c   1.000
_cell.angle_alpha   90.00
_cell.angle_beta   90.00
_cell.angle_gamma   90.00
#
_symmetry.space_group_name_H-M   'P 1'
#
loop_
_entity.id
_entity.type
_entity.pdbx_description
1 polymer ?
#
loop_
_entity_poly.entity_id
_entity_poly.type
_entity_poly.pdbx_seq_one_letter_code
_entity_poly.pdbx_strand_id
1 'polypeptide(L)'
;MTRTFCGEVIVGEDGGSALLYDHTAFDGTAMARVTNHCYDYAKKSGSFEASEDNGEAAPQKLEFVLGTDTLDDIEKAKSSQARTIGTPVIVYGTASTRQFLHGRATVYYPSSEDSLSFCRVFDSPLSSKAEKEQSLRKAVERCKQDAVSAANGLAVYRMMYGLLSIALDDGIPIHPFFKHRVFGHADLIASQMNLQCDGCTFENPSFPGSYMVTYNIRPESFIFGLSCSKSFPEKNATKFKDAIEKALTELRECVDICR
;
A
#
# COMPACT_ATOMS: atom_id res chain seq x y z
N MET A 1 -0.60 21.96 -24.13
CA MET A 1 -0.85 21.40 -22.78
C MET A 1 0.22 20.36 -22.52
N THR A 2 1.32 20.75 -21.89
CA THR A 2 2.46 19.87 -21.63
C THR A 2 2.03 18.85 -20.58
N ARG A 3 1.87 17.58 -20.97
CA ARG A 3 1.53 16.50 -20.05
C ARG A 3 2.82 16.06 -19.37
N THR A 4 3.12 16.62 -18.21
CA THR A 4 4.27 16.21 -17.41
C THR A 4 3.96 14.87 -16.73
N PHE A 5 4.80 13.87 -16.96
CA PHE A 5 4.79 12.65 -16.19
C PHE A 5 5.41 12.92 -14.82
N CYS A 6 4.66 12.73 -13.73
CA CYS A 6 5.17 12.88 -12.37
C CYS A 6 5.71 11.54 -11.85
N GLY A 7 6.86 11.12 -12.37
CA GLY A 7 7.54 9.92 -11.93
C GLY A 7 8.94 9.76 -12.53
N GLU A 8 9.67 8.82 -11.97
CA GLU A 8 11.05 8.49 -12.33
C GLU A 8 11.11 7.03 -12.77
N VAL A 9 11.78 6.78 -13.89
CA VAL A 9 12.14 5.43 -14.33
C VAL A 9 13.56 5.16 -13.86
N ILE A 10 13.74 4.10 -13.07
CA ILE A 10 15.02 3.69 -12.54
C ILE A 10 15.46 2.44 -13.29
N VAL A 11 16.67 2.46 -13.85
CA VAL A 11 17.34 1.30 -14.46
C VAL A 11 18.69 1.16 -13.79
N GLY A 12 18.84 0.11 -12.99
CA GLY A 12 20.07 -0.24 -12.31
C GLY A 12 21.06 -0.92 -13.27
N GLU A 13 22.35 -0.71 -13.00
CA GLU A 13 23.43 -1.37 -13.76
C GLU A 13 23.40 -2.90 -13.63
N ASP A 14 22.79 -3.42 -12.56
CA ASP A 14 22.58 -4.85 -12.30
C ASP A 14 21.38 -5.44 -13.07
N GLY A 15 20.72 -4.63 -13.90
CA GLY A 15 19.51 -5.01 -14.64
C GLY A 15 18.22 -4.88 -13.82
N GLY A 16 18.29 -4.44 -12.57
CA GLY A 16 17.12 -4.07 -11.78
C GLY A 16 16.41 -2.87 -12.41
N SER A 17 15.08 -2.79 -12.28
CA SER A 17 14.34 -1.60 -12.71
C SER A 17 13.15 -1.32 -11.80
N ALA A 18 12.78 -0.04 -11.72
CA ALA A 18 11.64 0.40 -10.93
C ALA A 18 10.98 1.63 -11.55
N LEU A 19 9.72 1.85 -11.19
CA LEU A 19 8.99 3.07 -11.48
C LEU A 19 8.63 3.74 -10.16
N LEU A 20 9.24 4.88 -9.88
CA LEU A 20 8.85 5.74 -8.77
C LEU A 20 7.87 6.78 -9.29
N TYR A 21 6.84 7.11 -8.51
CA TYR A 21 5.85 8.10 -8.92
C TYR A 21 5.36 8.90 -7.73
N ASP A 22 4.89 10.10 -8.01
CA ASP A 22 4.28 10.96 -7.02
C ASP A 22 2.82 10.55 -6.77
N HIS A 23 2.51 10.19 -5.53
CA HIS A 23 1.20 9.65 -5.15
C HIS A 23 0.09 10.73 -5.09
N THR A 24 0.44 12.02 -5.12
CA THR A 24 -0.54 13.11 -5.24
C THR A 24 -1.23 13.07 -6.61
N ALA A 25 -0.45 12.80 -7.67
CA ALA A 25 -0.94 12.77 -9.04
C ALA A 25 -1.70 11.48 -9.37
N PHE A 26 -1.19 10.31 -8.92
CA PHE A 26 -1.73 9.00 -9.30
C PHE A 26 -1.88 8.07 -8.10
N ASP A 27 -2.87 7.18 -8.15
CA ASP A 27 -2.96 6.04 -7.23
C ASP A 27 -2.36 4.79 -7.88
N GLY A 28 -2.04 3.77 -7.07
CA GLY A 28 -1.39 2.58 -7.58
C GLY A 28 -2.22 1.80 -8.61
N THR A 29 -3.55 1.95 -8.68
CA THR A 29 -4.34 1.27 -9.74
C THR A 29 -4.07 1.88 -11.12
N ALA A 30 -3.86 3.20 -11.20
CA ALA A 30 -3.43 3.85 -12.43
C ALA A 30 -2.00 3.44 -12.79
N MET A 31 -1.09 3.44 -11.82
CA MET A 31 0.31 3.13 -12.06
C MET A 31 0.52 1.65 -12.41
N ALA A 32 -0.23 0.72 -11.81
CA ALA A 32 -0.20 -0.69 -12.19
C ALA A 32 -0.53 -0.89 -13.68
N ARG A 33 -1.48 -0.12 -14.24
CA ARG A 33 -1.80 -0.17 -15.67
C ARG A 33 -0.65 0.34 -16.53
N VAL A 34 -0.03 1.46 -16.13
CA VAL A 34 1.13 2.02 -16.84
C VAL A 34 2.30 1.03 -16.81
N THR A 35 2.63 0.51 -15.62
CA THR A 35 3.71 -0.46 -15.43
C THR A 35 3.48 -1.73 -16.25
N ASN A 36 2.25 -2.29 -16.23
CA ASN A 36 1.92 -3.47 -17.02
C ASN A 36 2.03 -3.19 -18.53
N HIS A 37 1.59 -2.02 -18.99
CA HIS A 37 1.73 -1.63 -20.38
C HIS A 37 3.20 -1.51 -20.80
N CYS A 38 4.03 -0.83 -20.00
CA CYS A 38 5.47 -0.71 -20.25
C CYS A 38 6.16 -2.08 -20.26
N TYR A 39 5.79 -2.97 -19.32
CA TYR A 39 6.31 -4.33 -19.26
C TYR A 39 5.95 -5.15 -20.51
N ASP A 40 4.67 -5.14 -20.89
CA ASP A 40 4.19 -5.82 -22.10
C ASP A 40 4.85 -5.27 -23.37
N TYR A 41 5.00 -3.95 -23.44
CA TYR A 41 5.66 -3.28 -24.55
C TYR A 41 7.13 -3.70 -24.66
N ALA A 42 7.88 -3.67 -23.56
CA ALA A 42 9.28 -4.08 -23.53
C ALA A 42 9.42 -5.56 -23.94
N LYS A 43 8.54 -6.43 -23.45
CA LYS A 43 8.55 -7.87 -23.78
C LYS A 43 8.25 -8.14 -25.25
N LYS A 44 7.32 -7.39 -25.86
CA LYS A 44 6.93 -7.56 -27.27
C LYS A 44 7.92 -6.93 -28.24
N SER A 45 8.48 -5.77 -27.89
CA SER A 45 9.33 -5.00 -28.79
C SER A 45 10.68 -5.65 -29.03
N GLY A 46 11.15 -6.52 -28.13
CA GLY A 46 12.39 -7.27 -28.32
C GLY A 46 13.61 -6.34 -28.44
N SER A 47 14.39 -6.51 -29.51
CA SER A 47 15.52 -5.64 -29.85
C SER A 47 15.06 -4.51 -30.78
N PHE A 48 15.43 -3.28 -30.44
CA PHE A 48 15.29 -2.14 -31.34
C PHE A 48 16.49 -2.09 -32.29
N GLU A 49 16.25 -1.87 -33.58
CA GLU A 49 17.32 -1.40 -34.47
C GLU A 49 17.65 0.04 -34.08
N ALA A 50 18.95 0.36 -34.00
CA ALA A 50 19.37 1.73 -33.79
C ALA A 50 18.83 2.58 -34.94
N SER A 51 18.08 3.65 -34.62
CA SER A 51 17.71 4.63 -35.62
C SER A 51 18.97 5.28 -36.20
N GLU A 52 18.92 5.68 -37.47
CA GLU A 52 19.99 6.49 -38.07
C GLU A 52 20.26 7.71 -37.18
N ASP A 53 21.53 7.93 -36.84
CA ASP A 53 21.96 9.09 -36.07
C ASP A 53 21.77 10.35 -36.92
N ASN A 54 20.65 11.03 -36.68
CA ASN A 54 20.28 12.25 -37.38
C ASN A 54 21.02 13.49 -36.87
N GLY A 55 22.11 13.33 -36.10
CA GLY A 55 22.87 14.43 -35.52
C GLY A 55 22.13 15.10 -34.36
N GLU A 56 21.46 14.30 -33.52
CA GLU A 56 20.78 14.82 -32.33
C GLU A 56 21.80 15.44 -31.36
N ALA A 57 21.44 16.57 -30.74
CA ALA A 57 22.34 17.27 -29.85
C ALA A 57 22.68 16.40 -28.62
N ALA A 58 23.93 16.47 -28.15
CA ALA A 58 24.34 15.77 -26.94
C ALA A 58 23.44 16.18 -25.75
N PRO A 59 23.07 15.23 -24.86
CA PRO A 59 22.30 15.54 -23.67
C PRO A 59 22.93 16.67 -22.86
N GLN A 60 22.12 17.67 -22.48
CA GLN A 60 22.59 18.78 -21.69
C GLN A 60 22.74 18.37 -20.22
N LYS A 61 23.95 18.51 -19.68
CA LYS A 61 24.19 18.37 -18.23
C LYS A 61 23.58 19.56 -17.48
N LEU A 62 22.78 19.27 -16.46
CA LEU A 62 22.24 20.28 -15.55
C LEU A 62 23.20 20.47 -14.38
N GLU A 63 23.68 21.70 -14.17
CA GLU A 63 24.60 22.04 -13.08
C GLU A 63 23.86 22.79 -11.96
N PHE A 64 24.09 22.37 -10.71
CA PHE A 64 23.52 23.01 -9.53
C PHE A 64 24.65 23.69 -8.74
N VAL A 65 24.47 24.99 -8.43
CA VAL A 65 25.38 25.74 -7.56
C VAL A 65 24.85 25.63 -6.13
N LEU A 66 25.59 24.93 -5.26
CA LEU A 66 25.17 24.67 -3.88
C LEU A 66 25.68 25.77 -2.95
N GLY A 67 24.75 26.45 -2.26
CA GLY A 67 25.07 27.38 -1.18
C GLY A 67 25.19 26.70 0.18
N THR A 68 25.69 27.40 1.19
CA THR A 68 25.77 26.90 2.58
C THR A 68 24.40 26.47 3.11
N ASP A 69 23.37 27.27 2.86
CA ASP A 69 22.00 26.99 3.32
C ASP A 69 21.44 25.74 2.64
N THR A 70 21.73 25.54 1.34
CA THR A 70 21.33 24.33 0.61
C THR A 70 22.05 23.08 1.14
N LEU A 71 23.32 23.20 1.50
CA LEU A 71 24.08 22.11 2.12
C LEU A 71 23.51 21.75 3.49
N ASP A 72 23.19 22.75 4.31
CA ASP A 72 22.55 22.54 5.61
C ASP A 72 21.16 21.87 5.46
N ASP A 73 20.38 22.25 4.45
CA ASP A 73 19.09 21.64 4.18
C ASP A 73 19.21 20.21 3.64
N ILE A 74 20.25 19.92 2.84
CA ILE A 74 20.60 18.55 2.43
C ILE A 74 20.96 17.71 3.67
N GLU A 75 21.70 18.26 4.62
CA GLU A 75 22.03 17.55 5.87
C GLU A 75 20.80 17.32 6.75
N LYS A 76 19.91 18.32 6.88
CA LYS A 76 18.64 18.16 7.62
C LYS A 76 17.73 17.11 6.97
N ALA A 77 17.63 17.11 5.65
CA ALA A 77 16.81 16.14 4.89
C ALA A 77 17.22 14.67 5.13
N LYS A 78 18.44 14.42 5.62
CA LYS A 78 18.89 13.07 6.00
C LYS A 78 18.34 12.57 7.34
N SER A 79 17.72 13.41 8.17
CA SER A 79 17.60 13.17 9.62
C SER A 79 16.20 13.05 10.25
N SER A 80 15.09 13.16 9.52
CA SER A 80 13.76 13.27 10.15
C SER A 80 12.98 11.95 10.30
N GLN A 81 12.74 11.46 11.54
CA GLN A 81 11.63 10.53 11.88
C GLN A 81 11.07 10.75 13.31
N ALA A 82 9.75 10.75 13.48
CA ALA A 82 9.03 10.97 14.75
C ALA A 82 8.12 9.79 15.14
N ARG A 83 7.83 9.65 16.45
CA ARG A 83 7.34 8.42 17.15
C ARG A 83 5.89 8.52 17.66
N THR A 84 5.14 7.40 17.70
CA THR A 84 3.98 7.18 18.60
C THR A 84 3.62 5.69 18.79
N ILE A 85 3.15 5.29 19.98
CA ILE A 85 3.04 3.90 20.49
C ILE A 85 1.57 3.44 20.74
N GLY A 86 1.18 2.27 20.22
CA GLY A 86 0.59 1.10 20.92
C GLY A 86 -0.92 0.98 21.30
N THR A 87 -1.54 -0.13 20.86
CA THR A 87 -2.88 -0.77 21.11
C THR A 87 -4.12 -0.23 20.36
N PRO A 88 -5.15 -1.06 20.04
CA PRO A 88 -5.23 -2.40 19.42
C PRO A 88 -5.06 -2.35 17.88
N VAL A 89 -4.85 -3.50 17.21
CA VAL A 89 -4.51 -3.56 15.77
C VAL A 89 -5.63 -3.01 14.87
N ILE A 90 -5.46 -1.77 14.43
CA ILE A 90 -6.30 -1.12 13.43
C ILE A 90 -5.68 -1.40 12.05
N VAL A 91 -6.42 -2.08 11.18
CA VAL A 91 -5.98 -2.34 9.81
C VAL A 91 -6.71 -1.40 8.85
N TYR A 92 -5.96 -0.76 7.94
CA TYR A 92 -6.51 0.01 6.82
C TYR A 92 -6.37 -0.81 5.54
N GLY A 93 -7.51 -1.11 4.92
CA GLY A 93 -7.58 -1.60 3.55
C GLY A 93 -7.92 -0.46 2.60
N THR A 94 -7.39 -0.52 1.37
CA THR A 94 -7.65 0.52 0.37
C THR A 94 -8.62 0.01 -0.70
N ALA A 95 -9.61 0.82 -1.06
CA ALA A 95 -10.57 0.54 -2.13
C ALA A 95 -10.58 1.67 -3.16
N SER A 96 -10.59 1.31 -4.46
CA SER A 96 -10.70 2.30 -5.53
C SER A 96 -12.13 2.84 -5.63
N THR A 97 -12.28 4.16 -5.71
CA THR A 97 -13.57 4.83 -5.91
C THR A 97 -13.68 5.44 -7.31
N ARG A 98 -12.84 5.01 -8.25
CA ARG A 98 -12.76 5.54 -9.63
C ARG A 98 -14.03 5.35 -10.47
N GLN A 99 -15.02 4.62 -9.97
CA GLN A 99 -16.36 4.57 -10.57
C GLN A 99 -17.12 5.90 -10.44
N PHE A 100 -16.73 6.74 -9.48
CA PHE A 100 -17.26 8.09 -9.32
C PHE A 100 -16.39 9.11 -10.05
N LEU A 101 -17.00 10.20 -10.51
CA LEU A 101 -16.28 11.31 -11.13
C LEU A 101 -15.23 11.88 -10.14
N HIS A 102 -13.98 12.01 -10.60
CA HIS A 102 -12.81 12.38 -9.79
C HIS A 102 -12.48 11.43 -8.62
N GLY A 103 -13.12 10.26 -8.57
CA GLY A 103 -12.84 9.25 -7.56
C GLY A 103 -11.38 8.78 -7.62
N ARG A 104 -10.75 8.68 -6.45
CA ARG A 104 -9.39 8.17 -6.24
C ARG A 104 -9.48 6.85 -5.47
N ALA A 105 -9.24 6.93 -4.16
CA ALA A 105 -9.30 5.81 -3.24
C ALA A 105 -9.90 6.22 -1.90
N THR A 106 -10.59 5.27 -1.28
CA THR A 106 -11.08 5.36 0.10
C THR A 106 -10.48 4.25 0.95
N VAL A 107 -10.64 4.37 2.26
CA VAL A 107 -10.17 3.41 3.26
C VAL A 107 -11.36 2.65 3.81
N TYR A 108 -11.20 1.33 3.99
CA TYR A 108 -12.09 0.49 4.76
C TYR A 108 -11.31 -0.21 5.88
N TYR A 109 -12.04 -0.79 6.83
CA TYR A 109 -11.46 -1.47 7.99
C TYR A 109 -11.67 -2.97 7.84
N PRO A 110 -10.63 -3.75 7.49
CA PRO A 110 -10.71 -5.22 7.45
C PRO A 110 -10.92 -5.84 8.83
N SER A 111 -10.49 -5.15 9.89
CA SER A 111 -10.69 -5.57 11.28
C SER A 111 -12.19 -5.52 11.63
N SER A 112 -12.80 -6.69 11.80
CA SER A 112 -14.20 -6.86 12.16
C SER A 112 -14.36 -7.86 13.33
N GLU A 113 -15.55 -7.95 13.89
CA GLU A 113 -15.87 -9.00 14.86
C GLU A 113 -15.69 -10.40 14.26
N ASP A 114 -16.00 -10.57 12.96
CA ASP A 114 -15.79 -11.84 12.26
C ASP A 114 -14.31 -12.18 12.10
N SER A 115 -13.45 -11.22 11.77
CA SER A 115 -12.00 -11.46 11.71
C SER A 115 -11.42 -11.79 13.09
N LEU A 116 -11.88 -11.10 14.14
CA LEU A 116 -11.46 -11.38 15.51
C LEU A 116 -11.94 -12.77 15.97
N SER A 117 -13.18 -13.13 15.65
CA SER A 117 -13.73 -14.45 15.92
C SER A 117 -12.95 -15.53 15.19
N PHE A 118 -12.60 -15.30 13.92
CA PHE A 118 -11.75 -16.19 13.14
C PHE A 118 -10.40 -16.42 13.83
N CYS A 119 -9.65 -15.37 14.19
CA CYS A 119 -8.36 -15.52 14.85
C CYS A 119 -8.47 -16.37 16.13
N ARG A 120 -9.50 -16.12 16.96
CA ARG A 120 -9.73 -16.88 18.20
C ARG A 120 -10.02 -18.36 17.94
N VAL A 121 -10.84 -18.67 16.92
CA VAL A 121 -11.17 -20.06 16.55
C VAL A 121 -9.96 -20.75 15.91
N PHE A 122 -9.21 -20.04 15.07
CA PHE A 122 -8.06 -20.57 14.36
C PHE A 122 -6.92 -20.97 15.31
N ASP A 123 -6.65 -20.13 16.31
CA ASP A 123 -5.60 -20.37 17.31
C ASP A 123 -6.03 -21.34 18.43
N SER A 124 -7.32 -21.68 18.51
CA SER A 124 -7.83 -22.60 19.53
C SER A 124 -7.36 -24.04 19.23
N PRO A 125 -6.77 -24.74 20.21
CA PRO A 125 -6.45 -26.17 20.08
C PRO A 125 -7.70 -27.06 20.17
N LEU A 126 -8.83 -26.51 20.63
CA LEU A 126 -10.09 -27.24 20.80
C LEU A 126 -10.99 -27.19 19.56
N SER A 127 -10.73 -26.26 18.64
CA SER A 127 -11.55 -26.08 17.45
C SER A 127 -11.17 -27.09 16.37
N SER A 128 -12.18 -27.74 15.81
CA SER A 128 -12.04 -28.64 14.67
C SER A 128 -11.62 -27.89 13.41
N LYS A 129 -11.05 -28.63 12.45
CA LYS A 129 -10.70 -28.08 11.12
C LYS A 129 -11.91 -27.43 10.44
N ALA A 130 -13.10 -28.04 10.55
CA ALA A 130 -14.33 -27.51 9.97
C ALA A 130 -14.75 -26.17 10.58
N GLU A 131 -14.64 -25.99 11.91
CA GLU A 131 -14.93 -24.72 12.58
C GLU A 131 -13.94 -23.63 12.18
N LYS A 132 -12.64 -23.97 12.06
CA LYS A 132 -11.60 -23.06 11.57
C LYS A 132 -11.86 -22.62 10.14
N GLU A 133 -12.20 -23.55 9.24
CA GLU A 133 -12.53 -23.24 7.85
C GLU A 133 -13.79 -22.37 7.75
N GLN A 134 -14.85 -22.71 8.49
CA GLN A 134 -16.11 -21.96 8.47
C GLN A 134 -15.91 -20.51 8.95
N SER A 135 -15.19 -20.33 10.07
CA SER A 135 -14.89 -19.00 10.60
C SER A 135 -14.00 -18.18 9.66
N LEU A 136 -13.03 -18.82 8.99
CA LEU A 136 -12.21 -18.18 7.95
C LEU A 136 -13.07 -17.67 6.79
N ARG A 137 -13.93 -18.54 6.23
CA ARG A 137 -14.82 -18.16 5.11
C ARG A 137 -15.74 -17.00 5.48
N LYS A 138 -16.27 -17.01 6.71
CA LYS A 138 -17.11 -15.93 7.23
C LYS A 138 -16.33 -14.60 7.30
N ALA A 139 -15.13 -14.62 7.87
CA ALA A 139 -14.28 -13.42 7.98
C ALA A 139 -13.86 -12.87 6.60
N VAL A 140 -13.52 -13.75 5.65
CA VAL A 140 -13.17 -13.38 4.27
C VAL A 140 -14.35 -12.74 3.55
N GLU A 141 -15.54 -13.35 3.65
CA GLU A 141 -16.74 -12.82 3.02
C GLU A 141 -17.11 -11.45 3.60
N ARG A 142 -16.99 -11.27 4.92
CA ARG A 142 -17.21 -9.98 5.57
C ARG A 142 -16.23 -8.91 5.08
N CYS A 143 -14.94 -9.22 5.07
CA CYS A 143 -13.89 -8.31 4.58
C CYS A 143 -14.13 -7.90 3.12
N LYS A 144 -14.54 -8.86 2.28
CA LYS A 144 -14.91 -8.61 0.87
C LYS A 144 -16.11 -7.67 0.77
N GLN A 145 -17.17 -7.88 1.57
CA GLN A 145 -18.34 -7.01 1.57
C GLN A 145 -17.99 -5.57 1.97
N ASP A 146 -17.14 -5.41 3.00
CA ASP A 146 -16.67 -4.10 3.43
C ASP A 146 -15.83 -3.41 2.33
N ALA A 147 -14.94 -4.15 1.65
CA ALA A 147 -14.16 -3.64 0.53
C ALA A 147 -15.04 -3.21 -0.67
N VAL A 148 -16.04 -4.01 -1.03
CA VAL A 148 -16.99 -3.69 -2.12
C VAL A 148 -17.85 -2.47 -1.75
N SER A 149 -18.35 -2.43 -0.52
CA SER A 149 -19.13 -1.29 -0.02
C SER A 149 -18.30 0.00 -0.07
N ALA A 150 -17.04 -0.09 0.33
CA ALA A 150 -16.10 1.03 0.26
C ALA A 150 -15.84 1.49 -1.17
N ALA A 151 -15.61 0.57 -2.11
CA ALA A 151 -15.48 0.90 -3.53
C ALA A 151 -16.71 1.62 -4.07
N ASN A 152 -17.91 1.26 -3.58
CA ASN A 152 -19.19 1.89 -3.87
C ASN A 152 -19.47 3.18 -3.07
N GLY A 153 -18.46 3.77 -2.44
CA GLY A 153 -18.57 5.07 -1.77
C GLY A 153 -19.25 5.02 -0.40
N LEU A 154 -19.47 3.84 0.18
CA LEU A 154 -20.14 3.67 1.47
C LEU A 154 -19.17 3.60 2.66
N ALA A 155 -17.86 3.82 2.42
CA ALA A 155 -16.87 3.89 3.48
C ALA A 155 -16.97 5.20 4.27
N VAL A 156 -16.95 5.08 5.59
CA VAL A 156 -17.18 6.21 6.53
C VAL A 156 -15.95 7.11 6.66
N TYR A 157 -14.73 6.59 6.44
CA TYR A 157 -13.47 7.30 6.70
C TYR A 157 -13.37 8.64 5.96
N ARG A 158 -13.64 8.66 4.64
CA ARG A 158 -13.57 9.89 3.83
C ARG A 158 -14.68 10.88 4.16
N MET A 159 -15.88 10.40 4.48
CA MET A 159 -16.97 11.24 4.95
C MET A 159 -16.59 11.94 6.26
N MET A 160 -16.05 11.19 7.23
CA MET A 160 -15.59 11.75 8.51
C MET A 160 -14.47 12.76 8.34
N TYR A 161 -13.51 12.49 7.45
CA TYR A 161 -12.46 13.44 7.11
C TYR A 161 -13.03 14.72 6.49
N GLY A 162 -14.02 14.61 5.59
CA GLY A 162 -14.71 15.77 5.02
C GLY A 162 -15.45 16.61 6.07
N LEU A 163 -16.14 15.97 7.03
CA LEU A 163 -16.77 16.66 8.14
C LEU A 163 -15.75 17.40 9.02
N LEU A 164 -14.59 16.78 9.27
CA LEU A 164 -13.50 17.41 10.00
C LEU A 164 -12.93 18.62 9.24
N SER A 165 -12.71 18.49 7.93
CA SER A 165 -12.23 19.59 7.09
C SER A 165 -13.18 20.78 7.12
N ILE A 166 -14.49 20.55 6.94
CA ILE A 166 -15.51 21.61 7.02
C ILE A 166 -15.48 22.30 8.39
N ALA A 167 -15.41 21.51 9.47
CA ALA A 167 -15.33 22.07 10.82
C ALA A 167 -14.09 22.96 11.01
N LEU A 168 -12.94 22.57 10.45
CA LEU A 168 -11.71 23.36 10.51
C LEU A 168 -11.83 24.66 9.71
N ASP A 169 -12.35 24.58 8.48
CA ASP A 169 -12.50 25.72 7.57
C ASP A 169 -13.46 26.77 8.15
N ASP A 170 -14.54 26.32 8.81
CA ASP A 170 -15.56 27.19 9.42
C ASP A 170 -15.23 27.61 10.86
N GLY A 171 -14.08 27.21 11.41
CA GLY A 171 -13.69 27.51 12.79
C GLY A 171 -14.58 26.86 13.86
N ILE A 172 -15.28 25.77 13.51
CA ILE A 172 -16.10 24.98 14.42
C ILE A 172 -15.17 24.16 15.34
N PRO A 173 -15.37 24.18 16.66
CA PRO A 173 -14.58 23.36 17.57
C PRO A 173 -14.60 21.88 17.20
N ILE A 174 -13.41 21.29 17.04
CA ILE A 174 -13.26 19.87 16.72
C ILE A 174 -13.91 19.01 17.79
N HIS A 175 -14.92 18.23 17.39
CA HIS A 175 -15.62 17.31 18.27
C HIS A 175 -14.63 16.32 18.93
N PRO A 176 -14.74 16.01 20.25
CA PRO A 176 -13.81 15.13 20.95
C PRO A 176 -13.58 13.77 20.28
N PHE A 177 -14.58 13.26 19.56
CA PHE A 177 -14.47 12.04 18.76
C PHE A 177 -13.27 12.05 17.78
N PHE A 178 -13.03 13.16 17.07
CA PHE A 178 -11.92 13.26 16.10
C PHE A 178 -10.54 13.37 16.75
N LYS A 179 -10.50 13.62 18.06
CA LYS A 179 -9.25 13.64 18.85
C LYS A 179 -8.91 12.26 19.41
N HIS A 180 -9.81 11.29 19.28
CA HIS A 180 -9.57 9.94 19.75
C HIS A 180 -8.58 9.22 18.84
N ARG A 181 -7.65 8.45 19.43
CA ARG A 181 -6.56 7.77 18.69
C ARG A 181 -7.02 6.85 17.55
N VAL A 182 -8.26 6.37 17.60
CA VAL A 182 -8.84 5.50 16.56
C VAL A 182 -9.02 6.26 15.24
N PHE A 183 -9.17 7.58 15.31
CA PHE A 183 -9.19 8.44 14.14
C PHE A 183 -7.76 8.90 13.82
N GLY A 184 -7.26 8.57 12.63
CA GLY A 184 -5.92 8.97 12.19
C GLY A 184 -4.77 8.05 12.66
N HIS A 185 -5.07 6.80 13.02
CA HIS A 185 -4.08 5.76 13.31
C HIS A 185 -4.42 4.45 12.60
N ALA A 186 -3.40 3.74 12.14
CA ALA A 186 -3.49 2.35 11.71
C ALA A 186 -2.22 1.62 12.17
N ASP A 187 -2.31 0.38 12.62
CA ASP A 187 -1.14 -0.45 12.94
C ASP A 187 -0.62 -1.20 11.72
N LEU A 188 -1.49 -1.42 10.74
CA LEU A 188 -1.20 -2.07 9.47
C LEU A 188 -1.99 -1.39 8.35
N ILE A 189 -1.30 -1.00 7.29
CA ILE A 189 -1.91 -0.56 6.03
C ILE A 189 -1.67 -1.66 5.00
N ALA A 190 -2.72 -2.09 4.32
CA ALA A 190 -2.67 -3.15 3.32
C ALA A 190 -3.24 -2.65 1.98
N SER A 191 -2.47 -2.84 0.90
CA SER A 191 -2.85 -2.37 -0.44
C SER A 191 -2.53 -3.41 -1.51
N GLN A 192 -3.54 -3.81 -2.26
CA GLN A 192 -3.37 -4.75 -3.36
C GLN A 192 -2.97 -4.02 -4.64
N MET A 193 -1.92 -4.49 -5.31
CA MET A 193 -1.49 -4.01 -6.62
C MET A 193 -1.05 -5.19 -7.49
N ASN A 194 -1.91 -5.59 -8.43
CA ASN A 194 -1.60 -6.72 -9.31
C ASN A 194 -0.77 -6.24 -10.51
N LEU A 195 0.49 -6.70 -10.56
CA LEU A 195 1.42 -6.46 -11.65
C LEU A 195 1.64 -7.75 -12.44
N GLN A 196 1.78 -7.62 -13.76
CA GLN A 196 2.09 -8.75 -14.64
C GLN A 196 3.54 -9.22 -14.52
N CYS A 197 4.45 -8.32 -14.16
CA CYS A 197 5.83 -8.67 -13.87
C CYS A 197 5.98 -9.38 -12.51
N ASP A 198 7.08 -10.11 -12.36
CA ASP A 198 7.49 -10.73 -11.09
C ASP A 198 8.08 -9.66 -10.16
N GLY A 199 7.20 -8.76 -9.70
CA GLY A 199 7.56 -7.62 -8.86
C GLY A 199 6.39 -7.17 -8.01
N CYS A 200 6.68 -6.29 -7.07
CA CYS A 200 5.69 -5.68 -6.19
C CYS A 200 5.93 -4.17 -6.10
N THR A 201 4.89 -3.45 -5.70
CA THR A 201 5.03 -2.06 -5.29
C THR A 201 5.63 -1.99 -3.89
N PHE A 202 6.22 -0.86 -3.52
CA PHE A 202 6.76 -0.64 -2.19
C PHE A 202 6.42 0.78 -1.76
N GLU A 203 5.97 0.95 -0.52
CA GLU A 203 5.64 2.24 0.07
C GLU A 203 5.98 2.21 1.55
N ASN A 204 6.34 3.35 2.12
CA ASN A 204 6.48 3.51 3.56
C ASN A 204 5.10 3.69 4.22
N PRO A 205 4.90 3.22 5.46
CA PRO A 205 3.65 3.48 6.17
C PRO A 205 3.42 4.99 6.35
N SER A 206 2.17 5.43 6.13
CA SER A 206 1.78 6.83 6.32
C SER A 206 1.69 7.25 7.79
N PHE A 207 1.59 6.28 8.71
CA PHE A 207 1.50 6.52 10.14
C PHE A 207 2.77 6.01 10.86
N PRO A 208 3.28 6.77 11.84
CA PRO A 208 4.37 6.29 12.69
C PRO A 208 3.96 5.02 13.44
N GLY A 209 4.87 4.04 13.53
CA GLY A 209 4.64 2.80 14.26
C GLY A 209 3.80 1.76 13.51
N SER A 210 3.54 1.96 12.22
CA SER A 210 2.72 1.05 11.42
C SER A 210 3.55 0.13 10.54
N TYR A 211 2.95 -0.98 10.15
CA TYR A 211 3.38 -1.76 9.00
C TYR A 211 2.68 -1.27 7.74
N MET A 212 3.37 -1.32 6.61
CA MET A 212 2.77 -1.25 5.28
C MET A 212 3.02 -2.56 4.56
N VAL A 213 1.96 -3.09 3.96
CA VAL A 213 1.98 -4.31 3.14
C VAL A 213 1.34 -4.01 1.82
N THR A 214 2.15 -4.07 0.77
CA THR A 214 1.67 -4.15 -0.60
C THR A 214 1.73 -5.60 -1.05
N TYR A 215 0.80 -6.02 -1.90
CA TYR A 215 0.82 -7.39 -2.41
C TYR A 215 0.35 -7.50 -3.85
N ASN A 216 1.06 -8.32 -4.61
CA ASN A 216 0.75 -8.70 -5.97
C ASN A 216 0.30 -10.18 -5.98
N ILE A 217 -0.97 -10.42 -6.30
CA ILE A 217 -1.53 -11.76 -6.40
C ILE A 217 -1.35 -12.27 -7.83
N ARG A 218 -0.61 -13.36 -7.98
CA ARG A 218 -0.35 -14.03 -9.26
C ARG A 218 -1.01 -15.43 -9.25
N PRO A 219 -1.16 -16.08 -10.42
CA PRO A 219 -1.79 -17.40 -10.48
C PRO A 219 -1.17 -18.45 -9.55
N GLU A 220 0.17 -18.47 -9.44
CA GLU A 220 0.92 -19.50 -8.69
C GLU A 220 1.75 -18.92 -7.54
N SER A 221 1.69 -17.61 -7.29
CA SER A 221 2.50 -16.98 -6.25
C SER A 221 1.89 -15.69 -5.71
N PHE A 222 2.33 -15.31 -4.51
CA PHE A 222 2.09 -14.00 -3.92
C PHE A 222 3.42 -13.30 -3.75
N ILE A 223 3.51 -12.02 -4.15
CA ILE A 223 4.68 -11.19 -3.91
C ILE A 223 4.28 -10.10 -2.94
N PHE A 224 5.01 -9.95 -1.84
CA PHE A 224 4.75 -8.96 -0.80
C PHE A 224 5.84 -7.90 -0.76
N GLY A 225 5.45 -6.63 -0.71
CA GLY A 225 6.31 -5.52 -0.30
C GLY A 225 6.00 -5.17 1.15
N LEU A 226 7.00 -5.30 2.03
CA LEU A 226 6.84 -5.10 3.47
C LEU A 226 7.72 -3.94 3.94
N SER A 227 7.14 -2.98 4.64
CA SER A 227 7.89 -1.89 5.23
C SER A 227 7.38 -1.51 6.62
N CYS A 228 8.31 -1.02 7.44
CA CYS A 228 8.06 -0.40 8.73
C CYS A 228 9.24 0.51 9.07
N SER A 229 9.02 1.55 9.89
CA SER A 229 10.11 2.43 10.32
C SER A 229 11.01 1.76 11.36
N LYS A 230 12.33 1.91 11.21
CA LYS A 230 13.34 1.45 12.18
C LYS A 230 13.34 2.27 13.48
N SER A 231 12.68 3.43 13.50
CA SER A 231 12.49 4.23 14.73
C SER A 231 11.55 3.58 15.74
N PHE A 232 10.90 2.46 15.36
CA PHE A 232 10.00 1.66 16.17
C PHE A 232 10.60 0.26 16.37
N PRO A 233 11.44 0.06 17.40
CA PRO A 233 12.16 -1.19 17.61
C PRO A 233 11.24 -2.40 17.84
N GLU A 234 9.99 -2.17 18.24
CA GLU A 234 8.95 -3.21 18.33
C GLU A 234 8.46 -3.70 16.97
N LYS A 235 8.69 -2.94 15.89
CA LYS A 235 8.32 -3.29 14.52
C LYS A 235 9.53 -3.88 13.79
N ASN A 236 9.32 -5.06 13.22
CA ASN A 236 10.34 -5.78 12.47
C ASN A 236 9.73 -6.40 11.21
N ALA A 237 10.19 -5.97 10.04
CA ALA A 237 9.68 -6.43 8.75
C ALA A 237 9.99 -7.92 8.50
N THR A 238 11.15 -8.42 8.94
CA THR A 238 11.53 -9.84 8.81
C THR A 238 10.64 -10.74 9.66
N LYS A 239 10.42 -10.40 10.93
CA LYS A 239 9.48 -11.16 11.79
C LYS A 239 8.07 -11.15 11.22
N PHE A 240 7.67 -10.02 10.63
CA PHE A 240 6.35 -9.89 10.03
C PHE A 240 6.22 -10.72 8.74
N LYS A 241 7.26 -10.77 7.90
CA LYS A 241 7.35 -11.71 6.77
C LYS A 241 7.12 -13.14 7.23
N ASP A 242 7.90 -13.58 8.23
CA ASP A 242 7.83 -14.97 8.71
C ASP A 242 6.43 -15.30 9.28
N ALA A 243 5.79 -14.32 9.94
CA ALA A 243 4.42 -14.46 10.41
C ALA A 243 3.39 -14.58 9.27
N ILE A 244 3.53 -13.80 8.19
CA ILE A 244 2.67 -13.88 7.01
C ILE A 244 2.85 -15.24 6.30
N GLU A 245 4.09 -15.68 6.08
CA GLU A 245 4.39 -16.96 5.44
C GLU A 245 3.81 -18.13 6.23
N LYS A 246 3.98 -18.11 7.56
CA LYS A 246 3.38 -19.10 8.45
C LYS A 246 1.85 -19.08 8.36
N ALA A 247 1.24 -17.91 8.48
CA ALA A 247 -0.22 -17.78 8.43
C ALA A 247 -0.80 -18.27 7.09
N LEU A 248 -0.20 -17.92 5.95
CA LEU A 248 -0.65 -18.39 4.64
C LEU A 248 -0.53 -19.90 4.48
N THR A 249 0.53 -20.50 5.03
CA THR A 249 0.73 -21.96 5.04
C THR A 249 -0.34 -22.66 5.87
N GLU A 250 -0.58 -22.18 7.09
CA GLU A 250 -1.61 -22.74 7.97
C GLU A 250 -3.03 -22.55 7.40
N LEU A 251 -3.30 -21.39 6.77
CA LEU A 251 -4.57 -21.12 6.08
C LEU A 251 -4.78 -22.10 4.93
N ARG A 252 -3.74 -22.39 4.14
CA ARG A 252 -3.78 -23.38 3.07
C ARG A 252 -4.13 -24.77 3.64
N GLU A 253 -3.44 -25.22 4.68
CA GLU A 253 -3.72 -26.51 5.31
C GLU A 253 -5.15 -26.61 5.87
N CYS A 254 -5.70 -25.47 6.34
CA CYS A 254 -7.06 -25.37 6.85
C CYS A 254 -8.11 -25.52 5.73
N VAL A 255 -7.87 -24.96 4.54
CA VAL A 255 -8.83 -25.00 3.41
C VAL A 255 -8.60 -26.14 2.44
N ASP A 256 -7.42 -26.74 2.42
CA ASP A 256 -7.10 -27.87 1.54
C ASP A 256 -7.93 -29.08 1.99
N ILE A 257 -8.78 -29.56 1.07
CA ILE A 257 -9.45 -30.86 1.21
C ILE A 257 -8.35 -31.90 1.06
N CYS A 258 -8.16 -32.78 2.05
CA CYS A 258 -7.41 -34.01 1.84
C CYS A 258 -8.07 -34.74 0.67
N ARG A 259 -7.48 -34.64 -0.53
CA ARG A 259 -7.87 -35.45 -1.68
C ARG A 259 -7.42 -36.89 -1.47
#